data_AF-A0A351HYD3-F1
#
_entry.id   AF-A0A351HYD3-F1
#
_cell.length_a   1.000
_cell.length_b   1.000
_cell.length_c   1.000
_cell.angle_alpha   90.00
_cell.angle_beta   90.00
_cell.angle_gamma   90.00
#
_symmetry.space_group_name_H-M   'P 1'
#
loop_
_entity.id
_entity.type
_entity.pdbx_description
1 polymer ?
#
loop_
_entity_poly.entity_id
_entity_poly.type
_entity_poly.pdbx_seq_one_letter_code
_entity_poly.pdbx_strand_id
1 'polypeptide(L)'
;MIVSGMVRMQIGMESGVADVLRAYGKQASPADIKKVVELCYAEGLPQLTGNYIIGGAFESPASLAETTKTVLALLELAPGMLDISTTFIMPLPGTEIYQHPEKFGITLEDRECLTNLEDFPVNHTEALSLPEICMARSRLITAVSNKMKQQFKEGLIPKTRIYTDFKLAFNYGIAAGYLKFIYAKDPIMVAYYQKLIEYQGLLREWHELSEPEKNNAVIQMIPDFSLLDINHFSPVELDILAGAGRFTIAETAARLNCTPADLNIPLKSLSDRYLILFSAFI
;
A
#
# COMPACT_ATOMS: atom_id res chain seq x y z
N MET A 1 15.73 -15.67 3.21
CA MET A 1 14.58 -15.26 4.06
C MET A 1 13.26 -15.46 3.34
N ILE A 2 13.05 -14.86 2.15
CA ILE A 2 11.81 -15.03 1.37
C ILE A 2 11.53 -16.51 1.04
N VAL A 3 12.54 -17.26 0.56
CA VAL A 3 12.42 -18.71 0.30
C VAL A 3 12.00 -19.51 1.54
N SER A 4 12.30 -19.00 2.74
CA SER A 4 11.90 -19.60 4.02
C SER A 4 10.49 -19.21 4.47
N GLY A 5 9.73 -18.48 3.66
CA GLY A 5 8.36 -18.03 3.95
C GLY A 5 8.23 -16.62 4.51
N MET A 6 9.28 -15.80 4.50
CA MET A 6 9.18 -14.40 4.95
C MET A 6 8.34 -13.58 3.97
N VAL A 7 7.22 -13.04 4.47
CA VAL A 7 6.28 -12.21 3.69
C VAL A 7 6.30 -10.74 4.09
N ARG A 8 6.80 -10.43 5.30
CA ARG A 8 6.91 -9.07 5.81
C ARG A 8 8.21 -8.93 6.60
N MET A 9 8.93 -7.84 6.36
CA MET A 9 10.11 -7.46 7.14
C MET A 9 9.90 -6.06 7.72
N GLN A 10 10.44 -5.82 8.91
CA GLN A 10 10.48 -4.49 9.52
C GLN A 10 11.91 -4.08 9.77
N ILE A 11 12.25 -2.84 9.39
CA ILE A 11 13.53 -2.23 9.69
C ILE A 11 13.31 -0.88 10.35
N GLY A 12 14.16 -0.56 11.33
CA GLY A 12 14.25 0.81 11.81
C GLY A 12 14.89 1.66 10.71
N MET A 13 14.25 2.77 10.33
CA MET A 13 14.81 3.74 9.37
C MET A 13 15.19 5.07 10.05
N GLU A 14 14.45 5.43 11.10
CA GLU A 14 14.59 6.51 12.09
C GLU A 14 14.75 7.91 11.50
N SER A 15 15.70 8.17 10.62
CA SER A 15 15.94 9.47 10.00
C SER A 15 16.49 9.32 8.58
N GLY A 16 16.17 10.27 7.69
CA GLY A 16 16.83 10.38 6.39
C GLY A 16 18.19 11.09 6.45
N VAL A 17 18.62 11.56 7.63
CA VAL A 17 19.86 12.32 7.81
C VAL A 17 20.91 11.49 8.54
N ALA A 18 22.05 11.27 7.88
CA ALA A 18 23.12 10.41 8.41
C ALA A 18 23.65 10.86 9.77
N ASP A 19 23.71 12.17 10.01
CA ASP A 19 24.23 12.74 11.26
C ASP A 19 23.31 12.44 12.44
N VAL A 20 22.00 12.49 12.22
CA VAL A 20 20.97 12.11 13.21
C VAL A 20 21.05 10.61 13.50
N LEU A 21 21.23 9.76 12.47
CA LEU A 21 21.42 8.33 12.66
C LEU A 21 22.67 8.01 13.49
N ARG A 22 23.79 8.72 13.25
CA ARG A 22 25.00 8.57 14.06
C ARG A 22 24.79 9.02 15.50
N ALA A 23 24.01 10.08 15.73
CA ALA A 23 23.64 10.50 17.09
C ALA A 23 22.89 9.38 17.83
N TYR A 24 22.03 8.61 17.14
CA TYR A 24 21.39 7.41 17.71
C TYR A 24 22.31 6.20 17.85
N GLY A 25 23.60 6.30 17.52
CA GLY A 25 24.54 5.17 17.53
C GLY A 25 24.26 4.16 16.41
N LYS A 26 23.47 4.53 15.40
CA LYS A 26 23.15 3.64 14.29
C LYS A 26 24.33 3.57 13.32
N GLN A 27 24.72 2.34 13.00
CA GLN A 27 25.83 2.08 12.06
C GLN A 27 25.39 2.15 10.59
N ALA A 28 24.10 1.97 10.31
CA ALA A 28 23.55 2.06 8.97
C ALA A 28 23.28 3.51 8.56
N SER A 29 23.58 3.83 7.30
CA SER A 29 23.34 5.11 6.66
C SER A 29 22.03 5.13 5.86
N PRO A 30 21.54 6.32 5.44
CA PRO A 30 20.40 6.40 4.52
C PRO A 30 20.64 5.67 3.19
N ALA A 31 21.90 5.59 2.74
CA ALA A 31 22.28 4.84 1.54
C ALA A 31 22.13 3.33 1.74
N ASP A 32 22.46 2.81 2.93
CA ASP A 32 22.25 1.40 3.27
C ASP A 32 20.77 1.06 3.31
N ILE A 33 19.94 1.94 3.90
CA ILE A 33 18.48 1.80 3.91
C ILE A 33 17.95 1.74 2.48
N LYS A 34 18.36 2.68 1.62
CA LYS A 34 18.00 2.66 0.19
C LYS A 34 18.39 1.32 -0.45
N LYS A 35 19.60 0.82 -0.17
CA LYS A 35 20.06 -0.44 -0.75
C LYS A 35 19.21 -1.63 -0.29
N VAL A 36 18.80 -1.67 0.97
CA VAL A 36 17.89 -2.70 1.49
C VAL A 36 16.54 -2.64 0.77
N VAL A 37 15.99 -1.43 0.57
CA VAL A 37 14.73 -1.26 -0.19
C VAL A 37 14.85 -1.75 -1.63
N GLU A 38 15.94 -1.41 -2.32
CA GLU A 38 16.22 -1.89 -3.69
C GLU A 38 16.24 -3.41 -3.75
N LEU A 39 16.99 -4.05 -2.85
CA LEU A 39 17.12 -5.50 -2.80
C LEU A 39 15.78 -6.17 -2.47
N CYS A 40 15.06 -5.67 -1.47
CA CYS A 40 13.75 -6.23 -1.10
C CYS A 40 12.75 -6.14 -2.24
N TYR A 41 12.74 -5.02 -2.98
CA TYR A 41 11.83 -4.84 -4.09
C TYR A 41 12.18 -5.76 -5.26
N ALA A 42 13.48 -5.84 -5.62
CA ALA A 42 13.98 -6.69 -6.69
C ALA A 42 13.74 -8.19 -6.41
N GLU A 43 13.92 -8.63 -5.17
CA GLU A 43 13.70 -10.02 -4.74
C GLU A 43 12.21 -10.36 -4.51
N GLY A 44 11.31 -9.39 -4.68
CA GLY A 44 9.88 -9.62 -4.58
C GLY A 44 9.36 -9.79 -3.14
N LEU A 45 10.00 -9.17 -2.14
CA LEU A 45 9.44 -9.10 -0.80
C LEU A 45 8.04 -8.45 -0.87
N PRO A 46 7.00 -9.07 -0.29
CA PRO A 46 5.66 -8.50 -0.36
C PRO A 46 5.56 -7.16 0.36
N GLN A 47 5.99 -7.11 1.63
CA GLN A 47 5.84 -5.93 2.49
C GLN A 47 7.14 -5.60 3.24
N LEU A 48 7.55 -4.33 3.22
CA LEU A 48 8.66 -3.82 4.02
C LEU A 48 8.18 -2.64 4.86
N THR A 49 8.21 -2.79 6.18
CA THR A 49 7.83 -1.75 7.14
C THR A 49 9.06 -0.97 7.59
N GLY A 50 8.96 0.36 7.52
CA GLY A 50 9.99 1.28 7.98
C GLY A 50 9.41 2.30 8.97
N ASN A 51 10.08 2.49 10.11
CA ASN A 51 9.67 3.52 11.08
C ASN A 51 10.64 4.70 11.08
N TYR A 52 10.10 5.93 11.06
CA TYR A 52 10.84 7.18 11.25
C TYR A 52 10.49 7.83 12.59
N ILE A 53 11.49 8.44 13.23
CA ILE A 53 11.36 9.15 14.50
C ILE A 53 11.25 10.65 14.19
N ILE A 54 10.26 11.31 14.77
CA ILE A 54 10.01 12.76 14.62
C ILE A 54 10.18 13.46 15.98
N GLY A 55 10.74 14.66 15.96
CA GLY A 55 11.16 15.37 17.18
C GLY A 55 12.46 14.82 17.77
N GLY A 56 13.26 14.17 16.92
CA GLY A 56 14.45 13.41 17.30
C GLY A 56 15.70 14.25 17.61
N ALA A 57 16.84 13.55 17.74
CA ALA A 57 18.12 14.17 18.07
C ALA A 57 18.52 15.21 17.01
N PHE A 58 18.82 16.43 17.44
CA PHE A 58 19.23 17.56 16.60
C PHE A 58 18.29 17.86 15.43
N GLU A 59 17.02 17.46 15.55
CA GLU A 59 16.07 17.60 14.46
C GLU A 59 15.70 19.07 14.25
N SER A 60 15.64 19.48 13.00
CA SER A 60 15.38 20.86 12.57
C SER A 60 14.44 20.86 11.36
N PRO A 61 13.89 22.01 10.94
CA PRO A 61 13.11 22.10 9.72
C PRO A 61 13.85 21.55 8.48
N ALA A 62 15.17 21.76 8.42
CA ALA A 62 16.00 21.29 7.31
C ALA A 62 16.16 19.75 7.31
N SER A 63 16.42 19.14 8.48
CA SER A 63 16.56 17.68 8.57
C SER A 63 15.23 16.97 8.32
N LEU A 64 14.10 17.55 8.75
CA LEU A 64 12.76 17.04 8.44
C LEU A 64 12.46 17.09 6.94
N ALA A 65 12.87 18.15 6.26
CA ALA A 65 12.72 18.26 4.81
C ALA A 65 13.55 17.19 4.08
N GLU A 66 14.80 16.96 4.49
CA GLU A 66 15.64 15.91 3.89
C GLU A 66 15.12 14.50 4.21
N THR A 67 14.62 14.27 5.42
CA THR A 67 13.93 13.02 5.78
C THR A 67 12.72 12.79 4.90
N THR A 68 11.87 13.81 4.72
CA THR A 68 10.69 13.72 3.85
C THR A 68 11.09 13.38 2.42
N LYS A 69 12.08 14.08 1.87
CA LYS A 69 12.63 13.81 0.53
C LYS A 69 13.15 12.39 0.41
N THR A 70 13.88 11.91 1.40
CA THR A 70 14.41 10.54 1.44
C THR A 70 13.28 9.52 1.42
N VAL A 71 12.27 9.67 2.28
CA VAL A 71 11.09 8.79 2.34
C VAL A 71 10.36 8.74 1.00
N LEU A 72 10.13 9.90 0.38
CA LEU A 72 9.46 9.97 -0.91
C LEU A 72 10.26 9.28 -2.03
N ALA A 73 11.59 9.43 -2.02
CA ALA A 73 12.45 8.73 -2.96
C ALA A 73 12.44 7.20 -2.75
N LEU A 74 12.35 6.73 -1.50
CA LEU A 74 12.18 5.30 -1.22
C LEU A 74 10.84 4.77 -1.73
N LEU A 75 9.75 5.54 -1.56
CA LEU A 75 8.45 5.16 -2.11
C LEU A 75 8.51 5.04 -3.64
N GLU A 76 9.14 6.00 -4.32
CA GLU A 76 9.34 5.96 -5.78
C GLU A 76 10.10 4.71 -6.24
N LEU A 77 11.10 4.30 -5.47
CA LEU A 77 11.91 3.14 -5.76
C LEU A 77 11.15 1.81 -5.66
N ALA A 78 10.20 1.71 -4.73
CA ALA A 78 9.50 0.47 -4.41
C ALA A 78 7.97 0.66 -4.25
N PRO A 79 7.26 1.02 -5.33
CA PRO A 79 5.82 1.27 -5.30
C PRO A 79 5.05 0.04 -4.81
N GLY A 80 4.11 0.26 -3.88
CA GLY A 80 3.26 -0.80 -3.33
C GLY A 80 3.93 -1.70 -2.27
N MET A 81 5.23 -1.58 -2.00
CA MET A 81 5.92 -2.46 -1.03
C MET A 81 6.12 -1.82 0.35
N LEU A 82 6.43 -0.52 0.39
CA LEU A 82 6.81 0.16 1.62
C LEU A 82 5.61 0.58 2.46
N ASP A 83 5.65 0.22 3.74
CA ASP A 83 4.72 0.68 4.78
C ASP A 83 5.49 1.58 5.74
N ILE A 84 5.29 2.89 5.65
CA ILE A 84 6.05 3.88 6.41
C ILE A 84 5.23 4.34 7.61
N SER A 85 5.74 4.09 8.81
CA SER A 85 5.18 4.59 10.07
C SER A 85 6.06 5.69 10.65
N THR A 86 5.48 6.46 11.57
CA THR A 86 6.20 7.47 12.34
C THR A 86 5.85 7.37 13.82
N THR A 87 6.86 7.57 14.65
CA THR A 87 6.73 7.74 16.11
C THR A 87 7.38 9.06 16.52
N PHE A 88 6.96 9.61 17.65
CA PHE A 88 7.78 10.63 18.31
C PHE A 88 8.95 9.94 19.02
N ILE A 89 10.03 10.69 19.31
CA ILE A 89 11.06 10.16 20.20
C ILE A 89 10.45 10.00 21.60
N MET A 90 10.61 8.80 22.17
CA MET A 90 10.23 8.54 23.54
C MET A 90 11.50 8.34 24.37
N PRO A 91 11.83 9.27 25.30
CA PRO A 91 13.02 9.19 26.13
C PRO A 91 12.82 8.14 27.23
N LEU A 92 12.98 6.86 26.90
CA LEU A 92 12.70 5.79 27.86
C LEU A 92 13.70 5.84 29.05
N PRO A 93 13.23 5.62 30.30
CA PRO A 93 14.10 5.58 31.47
C PRO A 93 15.29 4.64 31.29
N GLY A 94 16.49 5.13 31.63
CA GLY A 94 17.74 4.37 31.51
C GLY A 94 18.44 4.48 30.15
N THR A 95 17.84 5.14 29.15
CA THR A 95 18.52 5.45 27.88
C THR A 95 19.42 6.69 27.98
N GLU A 96 20.43 6.81 27.10
CA GLU A 96 21.28 8.01 27.05
C GLU A 96 20.47 9.28 26.79
N ILE A 97 19.44 9.22 25.94
CA ILE A 97 18.56 10.38 25.65
C ILE A 97 17.80 10.78 26.91
N TYR A 98 17.36 9.84 27.73
CA TYR A 98 16.72 10.15 29.01
C TYR A 98 17.71 10.79 29.99
N GLN A 99 18.88 10.19 30.17
CA GLN A 99 19.86 10.65 31.17
C GLN A 99 20.53 11.97 30.79
N HIS A 100 20.80 12.15 29.51
CA HIS A 100 21.59 13.25 28.96
C HIS A 100 20.95 13.84 27.68
N PRO A 101 19.71 14.35 27.74
CA PRO A 101 18.99 14.85 26.57
C PRO A 101 19.72 16.00 25.86
N GLU A 102 20.51 16.79 26.60
CA GLU A 102 21.33 17.89 26.08
C GLU A 102 22.36 17.42 25.06
N LYS A 103 22.89 16.19 25.19
CA LYS A 103 23.82 15.60 24.21
C LYS A 103 23.18 15.34 22.85
N PHE A 104 21.85 15.44 22.76
CA PHE A 104 21.06 15.20 21.56
C PHE A 104 20.35 16.47 21.09
N GLY A 105 20.61 17.63 21.71
CA GLY A 105 19.90 18.88 21.41
C GLY A 105 18.41 18.80 21.74
N ILE A 106 18.05 18.04 22.77
CA ILE A 106 16.68 17.79 23.21
C ILE A 106 16.45 18.38 24.60
N THR A 107 15.25 18.93 24.81
CA THR A 107 14.72 19.27 26.14
C THR A 107 13.48 18.42 26.42
N LEU A 108 13.45 17.74 27.57
CA LEU A 108 12.33 16.91 27.99
C LEU A 108 11.28 17.77 28.71
N GLU A 109 10.07 17.81 28.18
CA GLU A 109 8.94 18.57 28.74
C GLU A 109 8.11 17.70 29.68
N ASP A 110 7.98 16.41 29.35
CA ASP A 110 7.35 15.40 30.18
C ASP A 110 8.30 14.20 30.31
N ARG A 111 9.31 14.38 31.17
CA ARG A 111 10.40 13.41 31.36
C ARG A 111 9.89 12.02 31.76
N GLU A 112 8.92 11.97 32.67
CA GLU A 112 8.36 10.72 33.19
C GLU A 112 7.26 10.14 32.27
N CYS A 113 6.99 10.79 31.12
CA CYS A 113 5.96 10.39 30.15
C CYS A 113 4.58 10.18 30.81
N LEU A 114 4.24 11.02 31.80
CA LEU A 114 3.02 10.89 32.60
C LEU A 114 1.78 11.40 31.86
N THR A 115 1.97 12.30 30.92
CA THR A 115 0.92 12.99 30.18
C THR A 115 0.69 12.41 28.79
N ASN A 116 1.65 11.63 28.28
CA ASN A 116 1.55 11.03 26.96
C ASN A 116 2.38 9.75 26.80
N LEU A 117 1.87 8.82 26.00
CA LEU A 117 2.53 7.54 25.73
C LEU A 117 3.02 7.37 24.29
N GLU A 118 2.62 8.21 23.31
CA GLU A 118 3.16 8.23 21.92
C GLU A 118 2.36 9.13 20.93
N ASP A 119 1.15 9.57 21.27
CA ASP A 119 0.27 10.32 20.38
C ASP A 119 0.57 11.83 20.34
N PHE A 120 1.33 12.35 21.32
CA PHE A 120 1.83 13.73 21.36
C PHE A 120 3.33 13.72 21.76
N PRO A 121 4.15 14.64 21.22
CA PRO A 121 5.56 14.70 21.61
C PRO A 121 5.71 15.09 23.09
N VAL A 122 6.70 14.51 23.76
CA VAL A 122 7.02 14.77 25.19
C VAL A 122 8.29 15.59 25.36
N ASN A 123 8.87 16.04 24.25
CA ASN A 123 10.12 16.78 24.19
C ASN A 123 10.11 17.76 23.02
N HIS A 124 10.94 18.78 23.13
CA HIS A 124 11.27 19.67 22.02
C HIS A 124 12.76 19.58 21.69
N THR A 125 13.16 20.15 20.56
CA THR A 125 14.57 20.28 20.17
C THR A 125 14.95 21.76 20.20
N GLU A 126 16.25 22.07 20.16
CA GLU A 126 16.71 23.46 20.06
C GLU A 126 16.08 24.23 18.89
N ALA A 127 15.72 23.54 17.80
CA ALA A 127 15.22 24.16 16.57
C ALA A 127 13.69 24.02 16.37
N LEU A 128 13.00 23.20 17.15
CA LEU A 128 11.59 22.88 16.97
C LEU A 128 10.87 22.78 18.30
N SER A 129 9.81 23.56 18.46
CA SER A 129 8.86 23.46 19.57
C SER A 129 7.97 22.22 19.48
N LEU A 130 7.29 21.87 20.58
CA LEU A 130 6.33 20.76 20.64
C LEU A 130 5.25 20.82 19.54
N PRO A 131 4.54 21.96 19.32
CA PRO A 131 3.56 22.06 18.22
C PRO A 131 4.20 21.86 16.83
N GLU A 132 5.43 22.35 16.62
CA GLU A 132 6.12 22.19 15.35
C GLU A 132 6.49 20.74 15.07
N ILE A 133 6.92 19.99 16.08
CA ILE A 133 7.18 18.55 16.00
C ILE A 133 5.89 17.79 15.66
N CYS A 134 4.79 18.10 16.33
CA CYS A 134 3.50 17.48 16.04
C CYS A 134 3.04 17.77 14.60
N MET A 135 3.16 19.02 14.17
CA MET A 135 2.85 19.42 12.80
C MET A 135 3.78 18.77 11.77
N ALA A 136 5.06 18.60 12.09
CA ALA A 136 6.03 17.92 11.22
C ALA A 136 5.62 16.47 10.94
N ARG A 137 5.22 15.73 11.98
CA ARG A 137 4.71 14.35 11.83
C ARG A 137 3.50 14.30 10.90
N SER A 138 2.52 15.18 11.13
CA SER A 138 1.31 15.27 10.29
C SER A 138 1.65 15.56 8.82
N ARG A 139 2.58 16.50 8.57
CA ARG A 139 3.04 16.84 7.22
C ARG A 139 3.72 15.65 6.53
N LEU A 140 4.60 14.92 7.24
CA LEU A 140 5.26 13.75 6.69
C LEU A 140 4.27 12.63 6.34
N ILE A 141 3.36 12.29 7.26
CA ILE A 141 2.30 11.28 7.01
C ILE A 141 1.45 11.68 5.81
N THR A 142 1.09 12.96 5.69
CA THR A 142 0.32 13.49 4.57
C THR A 142 1.09 13.34 3.25
N ALA A 143 2.38 13.68 3.23
CA ALA A 143 3.23 13.53 2.06
C ALA A 143 3.33 12.07 1.61
N VAL A 144 3.56 11.14 2.55
CA VAL A 144 3.59 9.69 2.30
C VAL A 144 2.25 9.21 1.73
N SER A 145 1.13 9.56 2.37
CA SER A 145 -0.20 9.14 1.93
C SER A 145 -0.51 9.65 0.52
N ASN A 146 -0.16 10.89 0.21
CA ASN A 146 -0.37 11.48 -1.11
C ASN A 146 0.48 10.78 -2.17
N LYS A 147 1.73 10.42 -1.85
CA LYS A 147 2.60 9.67 -2.77
C LYS A 147 2.07 8.27 -3.04
N MET A 148 1.62 7.54 -2.01
CA MET A 148 1.02 6.21 -2.19
C MET A 148 -0.25 6.28 -3.06
N LYS A 149 -1.11 7.27 -2.84
CA LYS A 149 -2.32 7.50 -3.67
C LYS A 149 -1.96 7.82 -5.12
N GLN A 150 -0.93 8.66 -5.33
CA GLN A 150 -0.43 8.97 -6.66
C GLN A 150 0.05 7.71 -7.37
N GLN A 151 0.88 6.88 -6.73
CA GLN A 151 1.39 5.63 -7.32
C GLN A 151 0.28 4.67 -7.72
N PHE A 152 -0.75 4.55 -6.88
CA PHE A 152 -1.92 3.74 -7.20
C PHE A 152 -2.70 4.31 -8.39
N LYS A 153 -2.98 5.62 -8.40
CA LYS A 153 -3.71 6.30 -9.48
C LYS A 153 -2.98 6.22 -10.82
N GLU A 154 -1.65 6.29 -10.81
CA GLU A 154 -0.80 6.20 -12.00
C GLU A 154 -0.54 4.76 -12.45
N GLY A 155 -1.09 3.76 -11.77
CA GLY A 155 -0.92 2.35 -12.14
C GLY A 155 0.50 1.81 -11.94
N LEU A 156 1.30 2.44 -11.07
CA LEU A 156 2.70 2.07 -10.82
C LEU A 156 2.85 0.82 -9.95
N ILE A 157 1.75 0.32 -9.37
CA ILE A 157 1.74 -0.85 -8.51
C ILE A 157 1.27 -2.06 -9.32
N PRO A 158 2.11 -3.10 -9.51
CA PRO A 158 1.71 -4.29 -10.25
C PRO A 158 0.49 -4.99 -9.63
N LYS A 159 -0.45 -5.45 -10.47
CA LYS A 159 -1.63 -6.24 -10.03
C LYS A 159 -1.25 -7.43 -9.14
N THR A 160 -0.14 -8.11 -9.43
CA THR A 160 0.37 -9.24 -8.64
C THR A 160 0.73 -8.85 -7.20
N ARG A 161 1.23 -7.64 -6.98
CA ARG A 161 1.53 -7.11 -5.64
C ARG A 161 0.25 -6.79 -4.88
N ILE A 162 -0.71 -6.15 -5.54
CA ILE A 162 -2.03 -5.87 -4.99
C ILE A 162 -2.73 -7.18 -4.57
N TYR A 163 -2.74 -8.17 -5.46
CA TYR A 163 -3.26 -9.51 -5.17
C TYR A 163 -2.59 -10.13 -3.93
N THR A 164 -1.26 -10.01 -3.84
CA THR A 164 -0.49 -10.55 -2.70
C THR A 164 -0.88 -9.86 -1.39
N ASP A 165 -1.09 -8.54 -1.39
CA ASP A 165 -1.54 -7.81 -0.21
C ASP A 165 -2.92 -8.27 0.28
N PHE A 166 -3.88 -8.46 -0.64
CA PHE A 166 -5.19 -9.01 -0.30
C PHE A 166 -5.08 -10.45 0.22
N LYS A 167 -4.27 -11.30 -0.43
CA LYS A 167 -4.05 -12.70 -0.02
C LYS A 167 -3.46 -12.77 1.37
N LEU A 168 -2.47 -11.94 1.67
CA LEU A 168 -1.84 -11.87 3.00
C LEU A 168 -2.83 -11.39 4.07
N ALA A 169 -3.67 -10.42 3.74
CA ALA A 169 -4.67 -9.92 4.67
C ALA A 169 -5.79 -10.93 4.96
N PHE A 170 -6.38 -11.54 3.93
CA PHE A 170 -7.51 -12.46 4.09
C PHE A 170 -7.10 -13.80 4.68
N ASN A 171 -5.95 -14.35 4.30
CA ASN A 171 -5.55 -15.68 4.77
C ASN A 171 -4.78 -15.64 6.10
N TYR A 172 -4.10 -14.53 6.40
CA TYR A 172 -3.16 -14.47 7.53
C TYR A 172 -3.32 -13.23 8.43
N GLY A 173 -4.23 -12.29 8.10
CA GLY A 173 -4.38 -11.04 8.85
C GLY A 173 -3.22 -10.04 8.66
N ILE A 174 -2.33 -10.27 7.69
CA ILE A 174 -1.15 -9.42 7.46
C ILE A 174 -1.49 -8.33 6.44
N ALA A 175 -1.96 -7.18 6.93
CA ALA A 175 -2.40 -6.07 6.10
C ALA A 175 -1.28 -5.05 5.81
N ALA A 176 -1.02 -4.80 4.52
CA ALA A 176 -0.16 -3.72 4.06
C ALA A 176 -0.76 -2.32 4.30
N GLY A 177 0.09 -1.29 4.39
CA GLY A 177 -0.35 0.10 4.44
C GLY A 177 -1.22 0.48 3.23
N TYR A 178 -0.83 0.07 2.02
CA TYR A 178 -1.63 0.35 0.81
C TYR A 178 -3.04 -0.24 0.88
N LEU A 179 -3.17 -1.48 1.37
CA LEU A 179 -4.48 -2.09 1.59
C LEU A 179 -5.34 -1.26 2.54
N LYS A 180 -4.79 -0.92 3.72
CA LYS A 180 -5.52 -0.18 4.77
C LYS A 180 -5.95 1.21 4.32
N PHE A 181 -5.09 1.93 3.60
CA PHE A 181 -5.30 3.36 3.32
C PHE A 181 -5.85 3.66 1.92
N ILE A 182 -5.73 2.72 0.98
CA ILE A 182 -6.06 2.92 -0.44
C ILE A 182 -7.02 1.84 -0.92
N TYR A 183 -6.58 0.57 -1.03
CA TYR A 183 -7.36 -0.45 -1.74
C TYR A 183 -8.69 -0.75 -1.05
N ALA A 184 -8.71 -0.84 0.27
CA ALA A 184 -9.91 -1.17 1.05
C ALA A 184 -11.01 -0.09 1.00
N LYS A 185 -10.72 1.09 0.41
CA LYS A 185 -11.71 2.14 0.19
C LYS A 185 -12.57 1.91 -1.05
N ASP A 186 -12.12 1.04 -1.95
CA ASP A 186 -12.89 0.63 -3.13
C ASP A 186 -13.56 -0.72 -2.85
N PRO A 187 -14.88 -0.75 -2.55
CA PRO A 187 -15.57 -1.99 -2.22
C PRO A 187 -15.65 -2.95 -3.42
N ILE A 188 -15.61 -2.45 -4.65
CA ILE A 188 -15.60 -3.29 -5.87
C ILE A 188 -14.28 -4.05 -5.92
N MET A 189 -13.17 -3.33 -5.73
CA MET A 189 -11.83 -3.93 -5.69
C MET A 189 -11.70 -4.98 -4.56
N VAL A 190 -12.25 -4.69 -3.37
CA VAL A 190 -12.26 -5.64 -2.25
C VAL A 190 -13.02 -6.91 -2.62
N ALA A 191 -14.25 -6.78 -3.14
CA ALA A 191 -15.08 -7.92 -3.55
C ALA A 191 -14.41 -8.76 -4.65
N TYR A 192 -13.73 -8.08 -5.58
CA TYR A 192 -12.97 -8.70 -6.66
C TYR A 192 -11.85 -9.59 -6.15
N TYR A 193 -10.93 -9.05 -5.35
CA TYR A 193 -9.81 -9.82 -4.83
C TYR A 193 -10.25 -10.89 -3.84
N GLN A 194 -11.29 -10.62 -3.04
CA GLN A 194 -11.88 -11.61 -2.15
C GLN A 194 -12.36 -12.84 -2.94
N LYS A 195 -13.14 -12.63 -4.01
CA LYS A 195 -13.60 -13.73 -4.87
C LYS A 195 -12.44 -14.47 -5.55
N LEU A 196 -11.45 -13.76 -6.09
CA LEU A 196 -10.26 -14.41 -6.68
C LEU A 196 -9.54 -15.33 -5.68
N ILE A 197 -9.46 -14.93 -4.40
CA ILE A 197 -8.76 -15.68 -3.36
C ILE A 197 -9.60 -16.85 -2.83
N GLU A 198 -10.88 -16.62 -2.54
CA GLU A 198 -11.80 -17.62 -1.97
C GLU A 198 -12.10 -18.76 -2.96
N TYR A 199 -12.22 -18.45 -4.25
CA TYR A 199 -12.61 -19.43 -5.27
C TYR A 199 -11.42 -20.17 -5.88
N GLN A 200 -10.19 -19.99 -5.37
CA GLN A 200 -9.00 -20.81 -5.65
C GLN A 200 -8.79 -21.18 -7.14
N GLY A 201 -8.91 -20.21 -8.05
CA GLY A 201 -8.69 -20.39 -9.48
C GLY A 201 -9.90 -20.89 -10.29
N LEU A 202 -11.07 -21.12 -9.65
CA LEU A 202 -12.34 -21.33 -10.36
C LEU A 202 -12.81 -20.06 -11.08
N LEU A 203 -12.47 -18.90 -10.52
CA LEU A 203 -12.65 -17.59 -11.12
C LEU A 203 -11.29 -17.09 -11.62
N ARG A 204 -11.25 -16.67 -12.87
CA ARG A 204 -10.04 -16.26 -13.59
C ARG A 204 -10.22 -14.89 -14.21
N GLU A 205 -9.14 -14.17 -14.39
CA GLU A 205 -9.10 -12.93 -15.16
C GLU A 205 -9.13 -13.21 -16.66
N TRP A 206 -9.54 -12.20 -17.44
CA TRP A 206 -9.62 -12.30 -18.90
C TRP A 206 -8.32 -12.78 -19.55
N HIS A 207 -7.19 -12.28 -19.07
CA HIS A 207 -5.87 -12.55 -19.64
C HIS A 207 -5.35 -13.95 -19.31
N GLU A 208 -5.95 -14.64 -18.34
CA GLU A 208 -5.59 -16.01 -17.99
C GLU A 208 -6.25 -17.03 -18.91
N LEU A 209 -7.36 -16.68 -19.56
CA LEU A 209 -8.10 -17.58 -20.46
C LEU A 209 -7.36 -17.78 -21.78
N SER A 210 -7.26 -19.03 -22.22
CA SER A 210 -6.87 -19.39 -23.59
C SER A 210 -7.97 -19.05 -24.59
N GLU A 211 -7.62 -18.92 -25.88
CA GLU A 211 -8.60 -18.61 -26.93
C GLU A 211 -9.80 -19.59 -26.99
N PRO A 212 -9.62 -20.92 -26.83
CA PRO A 212 -10.77 -21.83 -26.74
C PRO A 212 -11.65 -21.60 -25.50
N GLU A 213 -11.04 -21.25 -24.36
CA GLU A 213 -11.77 -21.00 -23.11
C GLU A 213 -12.58 -19.71 -23.19
N LYS A 214 -12.09 -18.67 -23.87
CA LYS A 214 -12.79 -17.39 -24.01
C LYS A 214 -14.16 -17.52 -24.65
N ASN A 215 -14.40 -18.48 -25.55
CA ASN A 215 -15.73 -18.65 -26.14
C ASN A 215 -16.72 -19.30 -25.18
N ASN A 216 -16.24 -20.21 -24.35
CA ASN A 216 -17.08 -21.05 -23.48
C ASN A 216 -17.13 -20.56 -22.03
N ALA A 217 -16.33 -19.57 -21.65
CA ALA A 217 -16.34 -19.06 -20.29
C ALA A 217 -17.64 -18.31 -19.97
N VAL A 218 -18.09 -18.45 -18.73
CA VAL A 218 -19.23 -17.71 -18.19
C VAL A 218 -18.71 -16.44 -17.53
N ILE A 219 -19.32 -15.32 -17.87
CA ILE A 219 -19.00 -14.01 -17.28
C ILE A 219 -19.60 -13.96 -15.88
N GLN A 220 -18.77 -13.74 -14.87
CA GLN A 220 -19.18 -13.66 -13.47
C GLN A 220 -19.08 -12.22 -12.99
N MET A 221 -20.22 -11.61 -12.65
CA MET A 221 -20.23 -10.27 -12.08
C MET A 221 -19.74 -10.31 -10.63
N ILE A 222 -18.94 -9.31 -10.28
CA ILE A 222 -18.27 -9.24 -8.98
C ILE A 222 -19.03 -8.35 -8.01
N PRO A 223 -19.23 -7.04 -8.29
CA PRO A 223 -20.02 -6.19 -7.42
C PRO A 223 -21.52 -6.43 -7.63
N ASP A 224 -22.30 -6.07 -6.63
CA ASP A 224 -23.73 -5.86 -6.80
C ASP A 224 -23.95 -4.72 -7.83
N PHE A 225 -24.96 -4.86 -8.68
CA PHE A 225 -25.30 -3.86 -9.70
C PHE A 225 -25.61 -2.47 -9.10
N SER A 226 -26.08 -2.43 -7.85
CA SER A 226 -26.34 -1.19 -7.10
C SER A 226 -25.08 -0.39 -6.74
N LEU A 227 -23.89 -1.01 -6.80
CA LEU A 227 -22.61 -0.34 -6.56
C LEU A 227 -22.08 0.36 -7.83
N LEU A 228 -22.76 0.19 -8.97
CA LEU A 228 -22.31 0.71 -10.26
C LEU A 228 -22.96 2.06 -10.56
N ASP A 229 -22.15 3.04 -10.93
CA ASP A 229 -22.67 4.24 -11.59
C ASP A 229 -22.90 3.95 -13.07
N ILE A 230 -24.13 3.57 -13.40
CA ILE A 230 -24.56 3.13 -14.74
C ILE A 230 -24.26 4.16 -15.85
N ASN A 231 -24.09 5.44 -15.52
CA ASN A 231 -23.82 6.49 -16.51
C ASN A 231 -22.42 6.39 -17.14
N HIS A 232 -21.51 5.63 -16.51
CA HIS A 232 -20.13 5.44 -16.97
C HIS A 232 -19.94 4.19 -17.84
N PHE A 233 -21.02 3.55 -18.27
CA PHE A 233 -20.98 2.30 -19.04
C PHE A 233 -21.59 2.47 -20.43
N SER A 234 -20.99 1.79 -21.41
CA SER A 234 -21.63 1.68 -22.72
C SER A 234 -22.86 0.75 -22.65
N PRO A 235 -23.83 0.89 -23.56
CA PRO A 235 -24.98 -0.03 -23.63
C PRO A 235 -24.55 -1.51 -23.70
N VAL A 236 -23.50 -1.80 -24.49
CA VAL A 236 -22.94 -3.16 -24.62
C VAL A 236 -22.40 -3.68 -23.28
N GLU A 237 -21.69 -2.84 -22.51
CA GLU A 237 -21.17 -3.25 -21.20
C GLU A 237 -22.30 -3.49 -20.19
N LEU A 238 -23.36 -2.69 -20.21
CA LEU A 238 -24.54 -2.91 -19.36
C LEU A 238 -25.26 -4.21 -19.73
N ASP A 239 -25.42 -4.51 -21.01
CA ASP A 239 -26.05 -5.75 -21.46
C ASP A 239 -25.21 -6.99 -21.10
N ILE A 240 -23.87 -6.89 -21.20
CA ILE A 240 -22.94 -7.93 -20.74
C ILE A 240 -23.14 -8.18 -19.25
N LEU A 241 -23.13 -7.13 -18.41
CA LEU A 241 -23.29 -7.25 -16.97
C LEU A 241 -24.66 -7.81 -16.59
N ALA A 242 -25.73 -7.41 -17.28
CA ALA A 242 -27.09 -7.92 -17.05
C ALA A 242 -27.23 -9.41 -17.40
N GLY A 243 -26.40 -9.92 -18.31
CA GLY A 243 -26.34 -11.34 -18.69
C GLY A 243 -25.38 -12.19 -17.84
N ALA A 244 -24.58 -11.59 -16.97
CA ALA A 244 -23.56 -12.29 -16.19
C ALA A 244 -24.16 -13.43 -15.34
N GLY A 245 -23.44 -14.54 -15.27
CA GLY A 245 -23.81 -15.76 -14.54
C GLY A 245 -24.81 -16.66 -15.27
N ARG A 246 -25.33 -16.25 -16.44
CA ARG A 246 -26.38 -16.99 -17.17
C ARG A 246 -25.95 -17.52 -18.53
N PHE A 247 -25.01 -16.82 -19.17
CA PHE A 247 -24.61 -17.10 -20.54
C PHE A 247 -23.10 -17.21 -20.64
N THR A 248 -22.65 -18.09 -21.51
CA THR A 248 -21.29 -18.09 -22.03
C THR A 248 -21.04 -16.82 -22.85
N ILE A 249 -19.78 -16.53 -23.14
CA ILE A 249 -19.40 -15.42 -24.02
C ILE A 249 -19.97 -15.63 -25.43
N ALA A 250 -19.96 -16.86 -25.97
CA ALA A 250 -20.55 -17.16 -27.27
C ALA A 250 -22.06 -16.88 -27.31
N GLU A 251 -22.80 -17.28 -26.28
CA GLU A 251 -24.23 -17.00 -26.16
C GLU A 251 -24.51 -15.50 -25.94
N THR A 252 -23.65 -14.82 -25.18
CA THR A 252 -23.73 -13.37 -24.97
C THR A 252 -23.54 -12.62 -26.30
N ALA A 253 -22.55 -13.01 -27.10
CA ALA A 253 -22.31 -12.46 -28.43
C ALA A 253 -23.51 -12.68 -29.36
N ALA A 254 -24.07 -13.89 -29.38
CA ALA A 254 -25.26 -14.20 -30.16
C ALA A 254 -26.47 -13.32 -29.77
N ARG A 255 -26.69 -13.08 -28.47
CA ARG A 255 -27.77 -12.20 -27.98
C ARG A 255 -27.58 -10.74 -28.39
N LEU A 256 -26.33 -10.29 -28.49
CA LEU A 256 -25.96 -8.94 -28.91
C LEU A 256 -25.84 -8.79 -30.43
N ASN A 257 -26.16 -9.86 -31.19
CA ASN A 257 -26.01 -9.93 -32.64
C ASN A 257 -24.59 -9.59 -33.12
N CYS A 258 -23.57 -10.05 -32.38
CA CYS A 258 -22.15 -9.87 -32.70
C CYS A 258 -21.37 -11.17 -32.58
N THR A 259 -20.06 -11.11 -32.86
CA THR A 259 -19.15 -12.24 -32.68
C THR A 259 -18.44 -12.18 -31.31
N PRO A 260 -17.96 -13.32 -30.76
CA PRO A 260 -17.18 -13.30 -29.52
C PRO A 260 -15.96 -12.37 -29.57
N ALA A 261 -15.34 -12.24 -30.75
CA ALA A 261 -14.20 -11.35 -30.96
C ALA A 261 -14.55 -9.86 -30.74
N ASP A 262 -15.79 -9.47 -31.07
CA ASP A 262 -16.28 -8.10 -30.87
C ASP A 262 -16.42 -7.77 -29.37
N LEU A 263 -16.56 -8.79 -28.51
CA LEU A 263 -16.67 -8.62 -27.06
C LEU A 263 -15.30 -8.52 -26.35
N ASN A 264 -14.18 -8.77 -27.04
CA ASN A 264 -12.86 -8.76 -26.42
C ASN A 264 -12.53 -7.43 -25.74
N ILE A 265 -12.85 -6.30 -26.39
CA ILE A 265 -12.58 -4.96 -25.85
C ILE A 265 -13.44 -4.66 -24.62
N PRO A 266 -14.79 -4.79 -24.66
CA PRO A 266 -15.63 -4.52 -23.49
C PRO A 266 -15.37 -5.50 -22.34
N LEU A 267 -15.12 -6.78 -22.62
CA LEU A 267 -14.80 -7.76 -21.56
C LEU A 267 -13.46 -7.45 -20.89
N LYS A 268 -12.44 -7.08 -21.66
CA LYS A 268 -11.16 -6.62 -21.10
C LYS A 268 -11.36 -5.35 -20.26
N SER A 269 -12.12 -4.37 -20.75
CA SER A 269 -12.47 -3.14 -20.04
C SER A 269 -13.15 -3.42 -18.69
N LEU A 270 -14.16 -4.28 -18.68
CA LEU A 270 -14.88 -4.67 -17.46
C LEU A 270 -13.98 -5.43 -16.48
N SER A 271 -13.12 -6.32 -16.98
CA SER A 271 -12.15 -7.07 -16.16
C SER A 271 -11.09 -6.14 -15.55
N ASP A 272 -10.58 -5.18 -16.31
CA ASP A 272 -9.57 -4.22 -15.84
C ASP A 272 -10.14 -3.24 -14.81
N ARG A 273 -11.47 -3.01 -14.83
CA ARG A 273 -12.21 -2.24 -13.82
C ARG A 273 -12.67 -3.08 -12.61
N TYR A 274 -12.22 -4.33 -12.49
CA TYR A 274 -12.55 -5.23 -11.38
C TYR A 274 -14.04 -5.62 -11.29
N LEU A 275 -14.78 -5.53 -12.39
CA LEU A 275 -16.23 -5.73 -12.39
C LEU A 275 -16.64 -7.17 -12.72
N ILE A 276 -15.78 -7.89 -13.44
CA ILE A 276 -16.05 -9.26 -13.86
C ILE A 276 -14.84 -10.17 -13.65
N LEU A 277 -15.14 -11.44 -13.41
CA LEU A 277 -14.23 -12.57 -13.57
C LEU A 277 -14.88 -13.60 -14.49
N PHE A 278 -14.16 -14.68 -14.80
CA PHE A 278 -14.60 -15.71 -15.71
C PHE A 278 -14.49 -17.09 -15.08
N SER A 279 -15.50 -17.93 -15.27
CA SER A 279 -15.46 -19.34 -14.86
C SER A 279 -15.64 -20.25 -16.06
N ALA A 280 -15.15 -21.49 -15.96
CA ALA A 280 -15.53 -22.53 -16.91
C ALA A 280 -17.05 -22.76 -16.87
N PHE A 281 -17.62 -23.14 -18.02
CA PHE A 281 -18.97 -23.70 -18.07
C PHE A 281 -18.91 -25.12 -17.50
N ILE A 282 -19.66 -25.37 -16.43
CA ILE A 282 -19.78 -26.69 -15.78
C ILE A 282 -21.06 -27.36 -16.26
#